data_AF-A0A914CNZ2-F1
#
_entry.id   AF-A0A914CNZ2-F1
#
_cell.length_a   1.000
_cell.length_b   1.000
_cell.length_c   1.000
_cell.angle_alpha   90.00
_cell.angle_beta   90.00
_cell.angle_gamma   90.00
#
_symmetry.space_group_name_H-M   'P 1'
#
loop_
_entity.id
_entity.type
_entity.pdbx_description
1 polymer ?
#
loop_
_entity_poly.entity_id
_entity_poly.type
_entity_poly.pdbx_seq_one_letter_code
_entity_poly.pdbx_strand_id
1 'polypeptide(L)'
;MGGHLATIDNTFENAFIANNAKNSSVWIGGISVYNGTNNLWKWSDGETINFQNWAKGEPYFQPSCTYTVNGLWYTSGFHCDKTYANGYVCEFPDLGFYCPYPSIGFQNKLYYWSFFDDINTCYQVIKRD
;
A
#
# COMPACT_ATOMS: atom_id res chain seq x y z
N MET A 1 -16.30 -1.02 6.43
CA MET A 1 -15.09 -1.30 5.62
C MET A 1 -14.04 -1.81 6.59
N GLY A 2 -13.49 -3.01 6.35
CA GLY A 2 -12.58 -3.72 7.25
C GLY A 2 -11.27 -4.10 6.56
N GLY A 3 -10.71 -3.20 5.76
CA GLY A 3 -9.40 -3.35 5.12
C GLY A 3 -8.32 -2.55 5.86
N HIS A 4 -7.08 -2.69 5.40
CA HIS A 4 -5.91 -1.97 5.91
C HIS A 4 -5.09 -1.39 4.77
N LEU A 5 -4.03 -0.64 5.07
CA LEU A 5 -3.08 -0.23 4.05
C LEU A 5 -2.41 -1.46 3.44
N ALA A 6 -2.13 -1.38 2.14
CA ALA A 6 -1.61 -2.51 1.38
C ALA A 6 -0.29 -3.02 1.96
N THR A 7 -0.23 -4.33 2.17
CA THR A 7 0.99 -5.09 2.33
C THR A 7 1.50 -5.51 0.95
N ILE A 8 2.76 -5.94 0.87
CA ILE A 8 3.39 -6.36 -0.37
C ILE A 8 4.36 -7.49 -0.08
N ASP A 9 3.97 -8.71 -0.42
CA ASP A 9 4.71 -9.92 -0.08
C ASP A 9 5.54 -10.47 -1.23
N ASN A 10 5.37 -9.97 -2.45
CA ASN A 10 6.14 -10.41 -3.59
C ASN A 10 6.24 -9.36 -4.71
N THR A 11 7.07 -9.67 -5.70
CA THR A 11 7.30 -8.82 -6.87
C THR A 11 6.07 -8.60 -7.75
N PHE A 12 5.16 -9.57 -7.84
CA PHE A 12 3.96 -9.46 -8.68
C PHE A 12 2.96 -8.48 -8.07
N GLU A 13 2.74 -8.59 -6.77
CA GLU A 13 1.92 -7.66 -6.00
C GLU A 13 2.47 -6.24 -6.04
N ASN A 14 3.79 -6.09 -5.89
CA ASN A 14 4.45 -4.79 -6.02
C ASN A 14 4.21 -4.15 -7.40
N ALA A 15 4.35 -4.95 -8.46
CA ALA A 15 4.08 -4.50 -9.83
C ALA A 15 2.60 -4.18 -10.04
N PHE A 16 1.69 -4.97 -9.49
CA PHE A 16 0.25 -4.76 -9.55
C PHE A 16 -0.14 -3.42 -8.92
N ILE A 17 0.33 -3.15 -7.69
CA ILE A 17 0.10 -1.88 -6.99
C ILE A 17 0.69 -0.71 -7.76
N ALA A 18 1.93 -0.83 -8.25
CA ALA A 18 2.59 0.23 -9.02
C ALA A 18 1.80 0.60 -10.29
N ASN A 19 1.33 -0.40 -11.04
CA ASN A 19 0.53 -0.19 -12.24
C ASN A 19 -0.80 0.49 -11.93
N ASN A 20 -1.47 0.09 -10.85
CA ASN A 20 -2.75 0.69 -10.44
C ASN A 20 -2.58 2.11 -9.88
N ALA A 21 -1.45 2.42 -9.26
CA ALA A 21 -1.13 3.76 -8.79
C ALA A 21 -0.92 4.77 -9.95
N LYS A 22 -0.65 4.30 -11.18
CA LYS A 22 -0.46 5.13 -12.39
C LYS A 22 0.51 6.29 -12.16
N ASN A 23 1.73 5.98 -11.73
CA ASN A 23 2.80 6.92 -11.41
C ASN A 23 2.52 7.92 -10.26
N SER A 24 1.41 7.76 -9.53
CA SER A 24 1.13 8.58 -8.35
C SER A 24 1.91 8.09 -7.15
N SER A 25 2.39 9.00 -6.31
CA SER A 25 2.92 8.64 -5.00
C SER A 25 1.76 8.23 -4.08
N VAL A 26 1.84 7.03 -3.53
CA VAL A 26 0.79 6.47 -2.67
C VAL A 26 1.41 5.82 -1.44
N TRP A 27 0.78 6.03 -0.28
CA TRP A 27 1.13 5.33 0.94
C TRP A 27 0.80 3.83 0.84
N ILE A 28 1.68 3.02 1.39
CA ILE A 28 1.49 1.58 1.64
C ILE A 28 1.63 1.31 3.14
N GLY A 29 1.37 0.08 3.59
CA GLY A 29 1.28 -0.26 5.01
C GLY A 29 2.61 -0.32 5.76
N GLY A 30 3.74 -0.17 5.06
CA GLY A 30 5.06 -0.36 5.65
C GLY A 30 5.38 0.74 6.67
N ILE A 31 5.70 0.33 7.90
CA ILE A 31 6.09 1.25 8.97
C ILE A 31 7.37 0.76 9.67
N SER A 32 8.23 1.71 10.02
CA SER A 32 9.36 1.47 10.91
C SER A 32 9.00 1.95 12.30
N VAL A 33 9.04 1.04 13.27
CA VAL A 33 8.82 1.35 14.69
C VAL A 33 10.10 1.14 15.50
N TYR A 34 10.37 2.03 16.46
CA TYR A 34 11.44 1.84 17.42
C TYR A 34 10.97 0.90 18.53
N ASN A 35 11.68 -0.21 18.75
CA ASN A 35 11.30 -1.20 19.76
C ASN A 35 12.10 -1.08 21.08
N GLY A 36 12.86 0.00 21.27
CA GLY A 36 13.75 0.18 22.42
C GLY A 36 15.20 -0.26 22.19
N THR A 37 15.47 -1.09 21.18
CA THR A 37 16.82 -1.57 20.84
C THR A 37 17.19 -1.27 19.40
N ASN A 38 16.30 -1.59 18.45
CA ASN A 38 16.47 -1.39 17.02
C ASN A 38 15.18 -0.82 16.41
N ASN A 39 15.32 -0.25 15.22
CA ASN A 39 14.18 0.01 14.36
C ASN A 39 13.77 -1.29 13.65
N LEU A 40 12.49 -1.61 13.70
CA LEU A 40 11.92 -2.77 13.03
C LEU A 40 10.91 -2.33 11.97
N TRP A 41 11.04 -2.91 10.78
CA TRP A 41 10.08 -2.78 9.70
C TRP A 41 8.98 -3.83 9.84
N LYS A 42 7.73 -3.39 9.80
CA LYS A 42 6.54 -4.25 9.82
C LYS A 42 5.44 -3.63 8.98
N TRP A 43 4.48 -4.45 8.58
CA TRP A 43 3.24 -3.97 8.01
C TRP A 43 2.33 -3.40 9.11
N SER A 44 1.44 -2.47 8.72
CA SER A 44 0.55 -1.77 9.65
C SER A 44 -0.52 -2.67 10.27
N ASP A 45 -0.81 -3.82 9.64
CA ASP A 45 -1.67 -4.88 10.14
C ASP A 45 -0.99 -5.78 11.19
N GLY A 46 0.34 -5.66 11.35
CA GLY A 46 1.16 -6.43 12.27
C GLY A 46 1.99 -7.53 11.61
N GLU A 47 1.83 -7.77 10.31
CA GLU A 47 2.62 -8.77 9.59
C GLU A 47 4.08 -8.36 9.42
N THR A 48 4.94 -9.34 9.18
CA THR A 48 6.38 -9.13 9.01
C THR A 48 6.70 -8.85 7.55
N ILE A 49 7.59 -7.89 7.29
CA ILE A 49 8.02 -7.59 5.92
C ILE A 49 9.05 -8.62 5.45
N ASN A 50 8.64 -9.51 4.55
CA ASN A 50 9.50 -10.53 3.93
C ASN A 50 10.02 -10.13 2.55
N PHE A 51 9.27 -9.30 1.83
CA PHE A 51 9.65 -8.72 0.55
C PHE A 51 9.88 -7.22 0.67
N GLN A 52 10.88 -6.69 -0.02
CA GLN A 52 11.24 -5.28 0.03
C GLN A 52 11.68 -4.81 -1.35
N ASN A 53 11.22 -3.62 -1.76
CA ASN A 53 11.65 -2.98 -3.00
C ASN A 53 12.08 -1.52 -2.80
N TRP A 54 12.94 -1.30 -1.81
CA TRP A 54 13.49 0.01 -1.49
C TRP A 54 14.20 0.66 -2.68
N ALA A 55 13.97 1.96 -2.86
CA ALA A 55 14.76 2.75 -3.79
C ALA A 55 16.23 2.79 -3.35
N LYS A 56 17.13 3.13 -4.29
CA LYS A 56 18.54 3.29 -3.97
C LYS A 56 18.73 4.37 -2.89
N GLY A 57 19.35 3.99 -1.78
CA GLY A 57 19.59 4.88 -0.63
C GLY A 57 18.50 4.84 0.45
N GLU A 58 17.45 4.03 0.24
CA GLU A 58 16.41 3.75 1.23
C GLU A 58 16.67 2.40 1.93
N PRO A 59 16.15 2.19 3.16
CA PRO A 59 15.46 3.17 3.99
C PRO A 59 16.42 4.23 4.57
N TYR A 60 16.09 5.52 4.40
CA TYR A 60 16.89 6.64 4.89
C TYR A 60 16.43 7.15 6.27
N PHE A 61 15.12 7.21 6.51
CA PHE A 61 14.55 7.69 7.76
C PHE A 61 13.96 6.54 8.60
N GLN A 62 14.17 6.61 9.92
CA GLN A 62 13.57 5.70 10.91
C GLN A 62 13.37 6.45 12.24
N PRO A 63 12.20 6.37 12.91
CA PRO A 63 10.97 5.69 12.46
C PRO A 63 10.33 6.42 11.27
N SER A 64 9.54 5.70 10.48
CA SER A 64 8.98 6.25 9.24
C SER A 64 7.78 5.49 8.70
N CYS A 65 6.94 6.19 7.92
CA CYS A 65 5.95 5.60 7.03
C CYS A 65 6.52 5.37 5.62
N THR A 66 5.94 4.40 4.91
CA THR A 66 6.41 4.00 3.58
C THR A 66 5.44 4.41 2.49
N TYR A 67 5.94 5.07 1.46
CA TYR A 67 5.20 5.32 0.23
C TYR A 67 5.92 4.69 -0.96
N THR A 68 5.18 4.46 -2.03
CA THR A 68 5.73 3.95 -3.29
C THR A 68 5.52 4.91 -4.45
N VAL A 69 6.52 4.96 -5.34
CA VAL A 69 6.46 5.61 -6.64
C VAL A 69 7.02 4.63 -7.67
N ASN A 70 6.22 4.29 -8.68
CA ASN A 70 6.61 3.33 -9.72
C ASN A 70 7.14 1.99 -9.18
N GLY A 71 6.58 1.54 -8.06
CA GLY A 71 6.94 0.28 -7.40
C GLY A 71 8.19 0.34 -6.52
N LEU A 72 8.95 1.44 -6.50
CA LEU A 72 10.06 1.63 -5.56
C LEU A 72 9.54 2.24 -4.25
N TRP A 73 10.11 1.81 -3.13
CA TRP A 73 9.67 2.22 -1.79
C TRP A 73 10.60 3.27 -1.20
N TYR A 74 10.00 4.22 -0.48
CA TYR A 74 10.67 5.38 0.09
C TYR A 74 10.20 5.64 1.51
N THR A 75 11.05 6.30 2.30
CA THR A 75 10.74 6.68 3.69
C THR A 75 10.45 8.17 3.79
N SER A 76 9.53 8.57 4.66
CA SER A 76 9.11 9.96 4.87
C SER A 76 9.48 10.55 6.24
N GLY A 77 10.24 9.82 7.04
CA GLY A 77 10.42 10.10 8.46
C GLY A 77 9.08 10.21 9.19
N PHE A 78 8.97 11.20 10.09
CA PHE A 78 7.76 11.45 10.87
C PHE A 78 6.58 12.04 10.07
N HIS A 79 6.76 12.29 8.76
CA HIS A 79 5.72 12.88 7.91
C HIS A 79 4.90 11.79 7.22
N CYS A 80 3.86 11.32 7.90
CA CYS A 80 2.90 10.35 7.37
C CYS A 80 1.62 11.02 6.82
N ASP A 81 1.77 12.22 6.25
CA ASP A 81 0.67 13.08 5.79
C ASP A 81 0.72 13.31 4.26
N LYS A 82 0.05 14.34 3.74
CA LYS A 82 0.03 14.62 2.29
C LYS A 82 1.36 15.17 1.73
N THR A 83 2.38 15.40 2.56
CA THR A 83 3.64 16.01 2.12
C THR A 83 4.42 15.12 1.15
N TYR A 84 4.36 13.80 1.33
CA TYR A 84 5.15 12.82 0.56
C TYR A 84 4.32 11.99 -0.43
N ALA A 85 3.05 11.72 -0.10
CA ALA A 85 2.17 10.96 -0.98
C ALA A 85 0.78 11.59 -1.12
N ASN A 86 0.28 11.60 -2.35
CA ASN A 86 -1.01 12.17 -2.74
C ASN A 86 -2.16 11.16 -2.66
N GLY A 87 -1.95 10.04 -1.98
CA GLY A 87 -2.93 8.96 -1.93
C GLY A 87 -2.43 7.80 -1.11
N TYR A 88 -3.20 6.73 -1.09
CA TYR A 88 -2.87 5.50 -0.38
C TYR A 88 -3.55 4.33 -1.06
N VAL A 89 -2.97 3.14 -0.87
CA VAL A 89 -3.56 1.89 -1.36
C VAL A 89 -4.07 1.11 -0.17
N CYS A 90 -5.34 0.76 -0.20
CA CYS A 90 -5.93 -0.15 0.76
C CYS A 90 -6.06 -1.54 0.16
N GLU A 91 -5.84 -2.55 0.99
CA GLU A 91 -6.16 -3.94 0.71
C GLU A 91 -7.26 -4.44 1.63
N PHE A 92 -7.98 -5.45 1.16
CA PHE A 92 -9.13 -6.00 1.84
C PHE A 92 -9.05 -7.53 1.77
N PRO A 93 -9.19 -8.24 2.90
CA PRO A 93 -9.24 -9.69 2.90
C PRO A 93 -10.45 -10.16 2.10
N ASP A 94 -10.30 -11.27 1.37
CA ASP A 94 -11.39 -11.87 0.64
C ASP A 94 -12.50 -12.32 1.62
N LEU A 95 -13.70 -11.75 1.46
CA LEU A 95 -14.90 -12.13 2.20
C LEU A 95 -15.82 -13.06 1.37
N GLY A 96 -15.31 -13.66 0.30
CA GLY A 96 -16.03 -14.64 -0.52
C GLY A 96 -17.00 -14.03 -1.54
N PHE A 97 -16.99 -12.71 -1.71
CA PHE A 97 -17.81 -12.01 -2.69
C PHE A 97 -17.00 -10.88 -3.33
N TYR A 98 -16.50 -11.12 -4.55
CA TYR A 98 -15.89 -10.20 -5.52
C TYR A 98 -15.67 -8.76 -5.02
N CYS A 99 -14.40 -8.32 -4.95
CA CYS A 99 -13.95 -6.96 -4.54
C CYS A 99 -15.06 -5.94 -4.68
N PRO A 100 -15.57 -5.38 -3.55
CA PRO A 100 -16.94 -4.87 -3.43
C PRO A 100 -17.38 -4.19 -4.72
N TYR A 101 -17.87 -5.02 -5.64
CA TYR A 101 -18.24 -4.54 -6.95
C TYR A 101 -19.55 -3.83 -6.69
N PRO A 102 -19.77 -2.61 -7.21
CA PRO A 102 -21.12 -2.07 -7.18
C PRO A 102 -21.98 -3.06 -7.98
N SER A 103 -22.75 -3.88 -7.26
CA SER A 103 -23.72 -4.81 -7.81
C SER A 103 -24.42 -4.16 -9.00
N ILE A 104 -24.24 -4.73 -10.19
CA ILE A 104 -24.92 -4.44 -11.47
C ILE A 104 -25.73 -3.12 -11.44
N GLY A 105 -25.13 -2.01 -11.90
CA GLY A 105 -25.90 -0.82 -12.27
C GLY A 105 -25.32 0.57 -11.97
N PHE A 106 -24.23 0.70 -11.21
CA PHE A 106 -23.65 2.04 -10.94
C PHE A 106 -22.19 2.11 -11.39
N GLN A 107 -21.96 2.65 -12.59
CA GLN A 107 -20.65 3.16 -13.00
C GLN A 107 -20.31 4.45 -12.26
N ASN A 108 -20.23 4.41 -10.93
CA ASN A 108 -19.61 5.49 -10.20
C ASN A 108 -18.09 5.41 -10.39
N LYS A 109 -17.63 6.20 -11.35
CA LYS A 109 -16.25 6.44 -11.82
C LYS A 109 -15.25 6.88 -10.73
N LEU A 110 -15.65 6.85 -9.46
CA LEU A 110 -14.93 7.37 -8.29
C LEU A 110 -14.16 6.31 -7.49
N TYR A 111 -14.41 5.01 -7.70
CA TYR A 111 -13.78 3.95 -6.91
C TYR A 111 -13.22 2.85 -7.82
N TYR A 112 -11.98 3.03 -8.28
CA TYR A 112 -11.26 2.03 -9.08
C TYR A 112 -10.77 0.89 -8.18
N TRP A 113 -11.63 -0.09 -7.93
CA TRP A 113 -11.24 -1.37 -7.36
C TRP A 113 -10.43 -2.16 -8.39
N SER A 114 -9.38 -2.82 -7.92
CA SER A 114 -8.52 -3.68 -8.73
C SER A 114 -8.40 -5.02 -8.02
N PHE A 115 -8.79 -6.09 -8.70
CA PHE A 115 -8.66 -7.44 -8.19
C PHE A 115 -7.34 -8.03 -8.66
N PHE A 116 -6.54 -8.53 -7.73
CA PHE A 116 -5.35 -9.30 -8.03
C PHE A 116 -5.66 -10.79 -7.83
N ASP A 117 -5.80 -11.49 -8.94
CA ASP A 117 -6.26 -12.88 -9.04
C ASP A 117 -5.26 -13.89 -8.46
N ASP A 118 -3.96 -13.63 -8.57
CA ASP A 118 -2.91 -14.52 -8.08
C ASP A 118 -3.00 -14.84 -6.57
N ILE A 119 -3.45 -13.87 -5.77
CA ILE A 119 -3.59 -14.02 -4.31
C ILE A 119 -5.01 -13.75 -3.82
N ASN A 120 -5.97 -13.58 -4.75
CA ASN A 120 -7.38 -13.34 -4.44
C ASN A 120 -7.58 -12.11 -3.53
N THR A 121 -6.87 -11.01 -3.80
CA THR A 121 -6.89 -9.80 -2.97
C THR A 121 -7.45 -8.61 -3.73
N CYS A 122 -8.18 -7.77 -3.00
CA CYS A 122 -8.81 -6.57 -3.52
C CYS A 122 -8.05 -5.33 -3.11
N TYR A 123 -7.61 -4.54 -4.09
CA TYR A 123 -6.95 -3.26 -3.85
C TYR A 123 -7.82 -2.09 -4.27
N GLN A 124 -7.71 -1.02 -3.50
CA GLN A 124 -8.31 0.27 -3.84
C GLN A 124 -7.25 1.37 -3.73
N VAL A 125 -6.94 2.00 -4.86
CA VAL A 125 -6.07 3.18 -4.89
C VAL A 125 -6.93 4.41 -4.67
N ILE A 126 -6.68 5.13 -3.56
CA ILE A 126 -7.40 6.34 -3.19
C ILE A 126 -6.47 7.52 -3.37
N LYS A 127 -6.76 8.35 -4.38
CA LYS A 127 -6.05 9.62 -4.60
C LYS A 127 -6.74 10.72 -3.80
N ARG A 128 -5.96 11.63 -3.23
CA ARG A 128 -6.43 12.80 -2.49
C ARG A 128 -5.99 14.04 -3.26
N ASP A 129 -6.95 14.84 -3.68
CA ASP A 129 -6.73 16.19 -4.22
C ASP A 129 -6.27 17.17 -3.13
#